data_AF-A0A1V5EF34-F1
#
_entry.id   AF-A0A1V5EF34-F1
#
_cell.length_a   1.000
_cell.length_b   1.000
_cell.length_c   1.000
_cell.angle_alpha   90.00
_cell.angle_beta   90.00
_cell.angle_gamma   90.00
#
_symmetry.space_group_name_H-M   'P 1'
#
loop_
_entity.id
_entity.type
_entity.pdbx_description
1 polymer ?
#
loop_
_entity_poly.entity_id
_entity_poly.type
_entity_poly.pdbx_seq_one_letter_code
_entity_poly.pdbx_strand_id
1 'polypeptide(L)'
;MYLRSIYVSPDRKGRGVGRTLMALADEHARRSGFREIWLGVMRPNRNAYEWYRRRGFSPREEETFTMGVTTVPCLICCKGLPARAFAVYDGFSETPLSDLCLGLFSDQTAHWRRLREAVRMLGLVVTKSFRERGLSLTVQRNPGRIASSTAAVGKAVAHRPCFLCRRHLPRSQKTILYREDFLILCNPAPIVMHHFTVASRRHRPQAFFASAKDYLLLCRDLGRRWDVLYNGPRCGASAPDHLHFQVIPSGILPLSAAAGAGPFVGRAEGVSVSIFRNFGYGAVVLTSGDLPSLLKVLDRLREALPPAGAEGEEPMFNALGRHDGKFWRLVVFPRRKHRPDIFHREEGERLLVTPGAFEMSGLVVVPRENDFFRIDKPRLLQILREVALPPRRTLGIAKRLLPDGEGR
;
A
#
# COMPACT_ATOMS: atom_id res chain seq x y z
N MET A 1 6.44 29.08 10.43
CA MET A 1 7.83 29.56 10.38
C MET A 1 7.86 30.77 9.47
N TYR A 2 8.50 31.86 9.88
CA TYR A 2 8.71 33.03 9.03
C TYR A 2 10.13 32.99 8.45
N LEU A 3 10.23 32.93 7.13
CA LEU A 3 11.52 32.93 6.42
C LEU A 3 11.81 34.35 5.93
N ARG A 4 12.69 35.05 6.65
CA ARG A 4 12.94 36.48 6.41
C ARG A 4 13.59 36.75 5.05
N SER A 5 14.63 36.02 4.68
CA SER A 5 15.31 36.20 3.39
C SER A 5 16.12 34.98 2.97
N ILE A 6 16.19 34.72 1.66
CA ILE A 6 17.18 33.85 1.03
C ILE A 6 17.95 34.69 0.03
N TYR A 7 19.27 34.80 0.23
CA TYR A 7 20.17 35.44 -0.71
C TYR A 7 21.08 34.40 -1.35
N VAL A 8 21.15 34.43 -2.68
CA VAL A 8 22.09 33.60 -3.46
C VAL A 8 22.93 34.56 -4.28
N SER A 9 24.26 34.43 -4.14
CA SER A 9 25.21 35.25 -4.89
C SER A 9 24.93 35.17 -6.40
N PRO A 10 25.01 36.28 -7.16
CA PRO A 10 24.69 36.30 -8.59
C PRO A 10 25.40 35.22 -9.42
N ASP A 11 26.67 34.95 -9.13
CA ASP A 11 27.51 33.93 -9.80
C ASP A 11 27.09 32.47 -9.47
N ARG A 12 26.27 32.29 -8.43
CA ARG A 12 25.74 30.98 -7.98
C ARG A 12 24.27 30.77 -8.36
N LYS A 13 23.62 31.75 -9.00
CA LYS A 13 22.24 31.60 -9.48
C LYS A 13 22.17 30.51 -10.56
N GLY A 14 21.04 29.80 -10.62
CA GLY A 14 20.83 28.69 -11.56
C GLY A 14 21.50 27.37 -11.18
N ARG A 15 22.43 27.34 -10.21
CA ARG A 15 23.16 26.14 -9.78
C ARG A 15 22.46 25.28 -8.71
N GLY A 16 21.17 25.51 -8.46
CA GLY A 16 20.39 24.73 -7.49
C GLY A 16 20.49 25.15 -6.02
N VAL A 17 21.38 26.06 -5.63
CA VAL A 17 21.55 26.50 -4.22
C VAL A 17 20.24 26.95 -3.56
N GLY A 18 19.46 27.80 -4.23
CA GLY A 18 18.17 28.25 -3.69
C GLY A 18 17.14 27.12 -3.53
N ARG A 19 17.21 26.09 -4.39
CA ARG A 19 16.37 24.89 -4.27
C ARG A 19 16.72 24.11 -3.01
N THR A 20 18.01 23.90 -2.76
CA THR A 20 18.50 23.20 -1.56
C THR A 20 18.13 23.95 -0.28
N LEU A 21 18.35 25.27 -0.23
CA LEU A 21 17.97 26.09 0.93
C LEU A 21 16.47 26.04 1.22
N MET A 22 15.63 26.08 0.18
CA MET A 22 14.18 25.96 0.36
C MET A 22 13.76 24.56 0.84
N ALA A 23 14.41 23.51 0.34
CA ALA A 23 14.15 22.15 0.82
C ALA A 23 14.49 21.99 2.31
N LEU A 24 15.63 22.56 2.74
CA LEU A 24 16.03 22.57 4.16
C LEU A 24 15.06 23.39 5.03
N ALA A 25 14.59 24.54 4.54
CA ALA A 25 13.59 25.34 5.23
C ALA A 25 12.24 24.61 5.36
N ASP A 26 11.79 23.95 4.29
CA ASP A 26 10.61 23.07 4.27
C ASP A 26 10.74 21.95 5.32
N GLU A 27 11.89 21.28 5.35
CA GLU A 27 12.16 20.18 6.26
C GLU A 27 12.24 20.65 7.71
N HIS A 28 12.98 21.73 8.00
CA HIS A 28 13.06 22.32 9.33
C HIS A 28 11.67 22.73 9.82
N ALA A 29 10.88 23.41 8.98
CA ALA A 29 9.56 23.83 9.37
C ALA A 29 8.63 22.64 9.68
N ARG A 30 8.77 21.52 8.96
CA ARG A 30 8.05 20.28 9.25
C ARG A 30 8.52 19.62 10.54
N ARG A 31 9.84 19.51 10.76
CA ARG A 31 10.44 18.93 11.99
C ARG A 31 10.04 19.73 13.24
N SER A 32 9.96 21.06 13.10
CA SER A 32 9.56 21.98 14.16
C SER A 32 8.04 22.13 14.31
N GLY A 33 7.24 21.34 13.57
CA GLY A 33 5.78 21.28 13.75
C GLY A 33 4.97 22.45 13.19
N PHE A 34 5.57 23.31 12.37
CA PHE A 34 4.86 24.42 11.74
C PHE A 34 3.86 23.92 10.69
N ARG A 35 2.72 24.59 10.61
CA ARG A 35 1.65 24.29 9.63
C ARG A 35 1.79 25.06 8.33
N GLU A 36 2.57 26.12 8.34
CA GLU A 36 2.73 27.04 7.22
C GLU A 36 4.13 27.64 7.22
N ILE A 37 4.60 27.96 6.02
CA ILE A 37 5.77 28.82 5.79
C ILE A 37 5.27 30.11 5.20
N TRP A 38 5.74 31.21 5.78
CA TRP A 38 5.48 32.57 5.34
C TRP A 38 6.78 33.17 4.82
N LEU A 39 6.73 33.86 3.69
CA LEU A 39 7.86 34.59 3.11
C LEU A 39 7.41 35.87 2.43
N GLY A 40 8.29 36.87 2.40
CA GLY A 40 8.10 38.10 1.64
C GLY A 40 8.82 38.04 0.29
N VAL A 41 8.20 38.59 -0.76
CA VAL A 41 8.83 38.82 -2.05
C VAL A 41 8.47 40.20 -2.59
N MET A 42 9.48 41.01 -2.90
CA MET A 42 9.28 42.32 -3.53
C MET A 42 8.52 42.15 -4.85
N ARG A 43 7.40 42.86 -5.01
CA ARG A 43 6.51 42.77 -6.18
C ARG A 43 7.21 42.99 -7.53
N PRO A 44 8.24 43.86 -7.65
CA PRO A 44 9.03 43.98 -8.88
C PRO A 44 9.83 42.71 -9.24
N ASN A 45 10.14 41.84 -8.26
CA ASN A 45 10.92 40.62 -8.48
C ASN A 45 10.05 39.45 -8.98
N ARG A 46 9.55 39.59 -10.21
CA ARG A 46 8.66 38.60 -10.85
C ARG A 46 9.26 37.20 -10.93
N ASN A 47 10.57 37.10 -11.15
CA ASN A 47 11.28 35.82 -11.23
C ASN A 47 11.24 35.05 -9.90
N ALA A 48 11.46 35.74 -8.78
CA ALA A 48 11.37 35.12 -7.46
C ALA A 48 9.92 34.75 -7.14
N TYR A 49 8.95 35.62 -7.44
CA TYR A 49 7.54 35.33 -7.24
C TYR A 49 7.10 34.05 -7.98
N GLU A 50 7.42 33.94 -9.27
CA GLU A 50 7.12 32.74 -10.07
C GLU A 50 7.85 31.48 -9.58
N TRP A 51 9.04 31.64 -8.98
CA TRP A 51 9.78 30.55 -8.37
C TRP A 51 9.11 30.03 -7.09
N TYR A 52 8.56 30.93 -6.26
CA TYR A 52 7.80 30.59 -5.06
C TYR A 52 6.41 30.02 -5.42
N ARG A 53 5.71 30.61 -6.39
CA ARG A 53 4.40 30.15 -6.87
C ARG A 53 4.43 28.69 -7.32
N ARG A 54 5.43 28.33 -8.13
CA ARG A 54 5.66 26.94 -8.56
C ARG A 54 5.95 25.95 -7.42
N ARG A 55 6.25 26.44 -6.22
CA ARG A 55 6.53 25.65 -5.01
C ARG A 55 5.36 25.63 -4.01
N GLY A 56 4.20 26.13 -4.43
CA GLY A 56 2.97 26.09 -3.64
C GLY A 56 2.79 27.28 -2.70
N PHE A 57 3.54 28.37 -2.89
CA PHE A 57 3.28 29.63 -2.19
C PHE A 57 2.22 30.44 -2.93
N SER A 58 1.27 31.00 -2.18
CA SER A 58 0.24 31.91 -2.68
C SER A 58 0.26 33.23 -1.90
N PRO A 59 0.05 34.38 -2.55
CA PRO A 59 -0.01 35.67 -1.86
C PRO A 59 -1.19 35.69 -0.87
N ARG A 60 -0.98 36.34 0.28
CA ARG A 60 -1.98 36.54 1.34
C ARG A 60 -2.18 38.01 1.64
N GLU A 61 -1.08 38.73 1.78
CA GLU A 61 -1.05 40.14 2.16
C GLU A 61 -0.04 40.89 1.29
N GLU A 62 -0.17 42.21 1.21
CA GLU A 62 0.81 43.10 0.59
C GLU A 62 1.22 44.14 1.63
N GLU A 63 2.51 44.21 1.91
CA GLU A 63 3.10 45.17 2.85
C GLU A 63 4.09 46.08 2.12
N THR A 64 4.38 47.25 2.70
CA THR A 64 5.42 48.14 2.17
C THR A 64 6.77 47.82 2.83
N PHE A 65 7.81 47.65 2.02
CA PHE A 65 9.16 47.40 2.50
C PHE A 65 10.09 48.54 2.11
N THR A 66 10.69 49.19 3.11
CA THR A 66 11.63 50.30 2.92
C THR A 66 13.07 49.83 3.10
N MET A 67 13.91 50.09 2.10
CA MET A 67 15.34 49.80 2.12
C MET A 67 16.11 51.07 1.76
N GLY A 68 16.70 51.71 2.77
CA GLY A 68 17.28 53.05 2.62
C GLY A 68 16.21 54.06 2.26
N VAL A 69 16.38 54.76 1.13
CA VAL A 69 15.42 55.75 0.60
C VAL A 69 14.34 55.13 -0.30
N THR A 70 14.43 53.84 -0.59
CA THR A 70 13.56 53.18 -1.57
C THR A 70 12.45 52.40 -0.85
N THR A 71 11.20 52.68 -1.19
CA THR A 71 10.03 51.97 -0.67
C THR A 71 9.40 51.14 -1.79
N VAL A 72 9.24 49.83 -1.59
CA VAL A 72 8.65 48.91 -2.57
C VAL A 72 7.53 48.06 -1.97
N PRO A 73 6.48 47.73 -2.75
CA PRO A 73 5.49 46.76 -2.32
C PRO A 73 6.11 45.36 -2.23
N CYS A 74 5.81 44.65 -1.15
CA CYS A 74 6.25 43.31 -0.83
C CYS A 74 5.02 42.41 -0.66
N LEU A 75 4.94 41.36 -1.48
CA LEU A 75 3.91 40.34 -1.34
C LEU A 75 4.32 39.39 -0.21
N ILE A 76 3.46 39.24 0.79
CA ILE A 76 3.57 38.22 1.82
C ILE A 76 2.85 36.97 1.33
N CYS A 77 3.62 35.94 1.05
CA CYS A 77 3.15 34.67 0.50
C CYS A 77 3.16 33.59 1.59
N CYS A 78 2.12 32.76 1.62
CA CYS A 78 2.07 31.58 2.48
C CYS A 78 2.03 30.29 1.68
N LYS A 79 2.63 29.24 2.24
CA LYS A 79 2.53 27.85 1.77
C LYS A 79 2.08 26.99 2.94
N GLY A 80 0.98 26.27 2.74
CA GLY A 80 0.56 25.22 3.68
C GLY A 80 1.58 24.09 3.69
N LEU A 81 2.13 23.80 4.87
CA LEU A 81 2.88 22.57 5.08
C LEU A 81 1.87 21.46 5.35
N PRO A 82 2.03 20.28 4.73
CA PRO A 82 1.18 19.17 5.08
C PRO A 82 1.47 18.83 6.54
N ALA A 83 0.56 19.17 7.44
CA ALA A 83 0.71 19.06 8.90
C ALA A 83 1.05 17.64 9.41
N ARG A 84 1.11 16.64 8.51
CA ARG A 84 1.46 15.25 8.83
C ARG A 84 2.28 14.56 7.72
N ALA A 85 3.04 15.28 6.90
CA ALA A 85 3.96 14.64 5.94
C ALA A 85 5.33 14.38 6.60
N PHE A 86 5.71 13.11 6.68
CA PHE A 86 7.06 12.69 7.08
C PHE A 86 8.06 12.93 5.95
N ALA A 87 7.71 12.52 4.73
CA ALA A 87 8.52 12.72 3.53
C ALA A 87 7.65 12.80 2.27
N VAL A 88 8.28 13.18 1.15
CA VAL A 88 7.69 13.12 -0.19
C VAL A 88 8.62 12.25 -1.04
N TYR A 89 8.05 11.32 -1.80
CA TYR A 89 8.76 10.48 -2.75
C TYR A 89 8.09 10.59 -4.11
N ASP A 90 8.76 11.22 -5.06
CA ASP A 90 8.28 11.49 -6.42
C ASP A 90 8.76 10.45 -7.45
N GLY A 91 9.58 9.48 -7.02
CA GLY A 91 10.23 8.50 -7.90
C GLY A 91 11.69 8.81 -8.24
N PHE A 92 12.19 10.00 -7.89
CA PHE A 92 13.55 10.47 -8.18
C PHE A 92 14.31 10.94 -6.93
N SER A 93 13.73 10.78 -5.75
CA SER A 93 14.35 11.10 -4.45
C SER A 93 15.68 10.38 -4.26
N GLU A 94 16.69 11.10 -3.75
CA GLU A 94 18.01 10.55 -3.37
C GLU A 94 17.87 9.46 -2.30
N THR A 95 16.96 9.63 -1.35
CA THR A 95 16.67 8.60 -0.35
C THR A 95 15.74 7.53 -0.94
N PRO A 96 16.11 6.24 -0.90
CA PRO A 96 15.25 5.15 -1.33
C PRO A 96 13.93 5.12 -0.55
N LEU A 97 12.82 4.82 -1.22
CA LEU A 97 11.50 4.71 -0.57
C LEU A 97 11.50 3.72 0.58
N SER A 98 12.25 2.63 0.41
CA SER A 98 12.50 1.59 1.39
C SER A 98 13.01 2.15 2.73
N ASP A 99 13.97 3.08 2.68
CA ASP A 99 14.55 3.70 3.87
C ASP A 99 13.62 4.75 4.48
N LEU A 100 12.89 5.50 3.64
CA LEU A 100 11.83 6.40 4.12
C LEU A 100 10.75 5.63 4.89
N CYS A 101 10.36 4.43 4.45
CA CYS A 101 9.39 3.60 5.16
C CYS A 101 9.90 3.19 6.55
N LEU A 102 11.18 2.78 6.65
CA LEU A 102 11.81 2.45 7.93
C LEU A 102 11.88 3.68 8.86
N GLY A 103 12.27 4.83 8.32
CA GLY A 103 12.28 6.10 9.05
C GLY A 103 10.90 6.50 9.56
N LEU A 104 9.87 6.40 8.71
CA LEU A 104 8.48 6.65 9.09
C LEU A 104 8.06 5.72 10.23
N PHE A 105 8.35 4.42 10.15
CA PHE A 105 7.97 3.46 11.17
C PHE A 105 8.65 3.74 12.52
N SER A 106 9.95 4.09 12.49
CA SER A 106 10.70 4.49 13.68
C SER A 106 10.09 5.74 14.34
N ASP A 107 9.90 6.81 13.55
CA ASP A 107 9.28 8.05 14.03
C ASP A 107 7.88 7.82 14.61
N GLN A 108 7.05 7.04 13.93
CA GLN A 108 5.68 6.79 14.36
C GLN A 108 5.62 5.88 15.59
N THR A 109 6.54 4.93 15.75
CA THR A 109 6.61 4.11 16.97
C THR A 109 7.07 4.95 18.17
N ALA A 110 7.96 5.92 17.96
CA ALA A 110 8.36 6.86 19.01
C ALA A 110 7.23 7.81 19.41
N HIS A 111 6.56 8.44 18.45
CA HIS A 111 5.68 9.59 18.70
C HIS A 111 4.18 9.29 18.67
N TRP A 112 3.74 8.21 18.02
CA TRP A 112 2.32 7.86 17.91
C TRP A 112 1.96 6.70 18.86
N ARG A 113 1.42 7.04 20.03
CA ARG A 113 1.07 6.09 21.11
C ARG A 113 0.31 4.86 20.63
N ARG A 114 -0.71 5.04 19.79
CA ARG A 114 -1.54 3.94 19.27
C ARG A 114 -0.72 2.92 18.49
N LEU A 115 0.20 3.36 17.62
CA LEU A 115 1.06 2.42 16.89
C LEU A 115 2.04 1.73 17.83
N ARG A 116 2.65 2.47 18.75
CA ARG A 116 3.58 1.90 19.73
C ARG A 116 2.94 0.78 20.55
N GLU A 117 1.73 1.00 21.04
CA GLU A 117 0.96 -0.02 21.76
C GLU A 117 0.64 -1.22 20.86
N ALA A 118 0.17 -0.98 19.64
CA ALA A 118 -0.13 -2.06 18.69
C ALA A 118 1.11 -2.90 18.33
N VAL A 119 2.28 -2.26 18.21
CA VAL A 119 3.57 -2.94 18.00
C VAL A 119 3.97 -3.76 19.22
N ARG A 120 3.80 -3.24 20.44
CA ARG A 120 4.04 -4.03 21.68
C ARG A 120 3.14 -5.27 21.75
N MET A 121 1.88 -5.14 21.32
CA MET A 121 0.94 -6.27 21.28
C MET A 121 1.36 -7.37 20.29
N LEU A 122 2.20 -7.08 19.29
CA LEU A 122 2.77 -8.12 18.44
C LEU A 122 3.67 -9.10 19.23
N GLY A 123 4.24 -8.67 20.36
CA GLY A 123 5.00 -9.55 21.25
C GLY A 123 4.14 -10.59 21.99
N LEU A 124 2.81 -10.38 22.04
CA LEU A 124 1.86 -11.31 22.65
C LEU A 124 1.22 -12.26 21.62
N VAL A 125 1.64 -12.17 20.36
CA VAL A 125 1.14 -13.03 19.30
C VAL A 125 1.64 -14.45 19.53
N VAL A 126 0.71 -15.40 19.48
CA VAL A 126 1.00 -16.83 19.55
C VAL A 126 0.70 -17.46 18.19
N THR A 127 1.57 -18.37 17.75
CA THR A 127 1.43 -19.05 16.46
C THR A 127 1.42 -20.55 16.61
N LYS A 128 0.70 -21.23 15.71
CA LYS A 128 0.88 -22.66 15.44
C LYS A 128 0.98 -22.88 13.95
N SER A 129 1.78 -23.87 13.54
CA SER A 129 2.05 -24.10 12.13
C SER A 129 1.82 -25.55 11.75
N PHE A 130 1.26 -25.75 10.56
CA PHE A 130 1.05 -27.06 9.95
C PHE A 130 1.94 -27.18 8.72
N ARG A 131 2.78 -28.21 8.68
CA ARG A 131 3.71 -28.43 7.57
C ARG A 131 3.19 -29.51 6.62
N GLU A 132 3.46 -29.33 5.33
CA GLU A 132 3.21 -30.33 4.29
C GLU A 132 4.15 -30.07 3.11
N ARG A 133 4.87 -31.10 2.64
CA ARG A 133 5.78 -31.02 1.47
C ARG A 133 6.74 -29.83 1.52
N GLY A 134 7.34 -29.58 2.70
CA GLY A 134 8.30 -28.49 2.91
C GLY A 134 7.67 -27.09 3.03
N LEU A 135 6.35 -26.95 2.87
CA LEU A 135 5.63 -25.69 3.05
C LEU A 135 4.92 -25.64 4.39
N SER A 136 4.58 -24.44 4.85
CA SER A 136 3.86 -24.25 6.10
C SER A 136 2.63 -23.36 5.93
N LEU A 137 1.59 -23.69 6.70
CA LEU A 137 0.47 -22.80 6.98
C LEU A 137 0.54 -22.43 8.46
N THR A 138 0.59 -21.14 8.76
CA THR A 138 0.71 -20.61 10.12
C THR A 138 -0.59 -19.94 10.51
N VAL A 139 -1.14 -20.33 11.65
CA VAL A 139 -2.25 -19.62 12.30
C VAL A 139 -1.64 -18.70 13.35
N GLN A 140 -2.00 -17.42 13.31
CA GLN A 140 -1.56 -16.37 14.21
C GLN A 140 -2.74 -15.89 15.06
N ARG A 141 -2.64 -16.02 16.38
CA ARG A 141 -3.55 -15.33 17.30
C ARG A 141 -3.07 -13.89 17.48
N ASN A 142 -3.88 -12.92 17.03
CA ASN A 142 -3.57 -11.51 17.17
C ASN A 142 -4.81 -10.74 17.68
N PRO A 143 -4.93 -10.53 19.01
CA PRO A 143 -6.11 -9.87 19.60
C PRO A 143 -6.29 -8.42 19.11
N GLY A 144 -5.21 -7.74 18.70
CA GLY A 144 -5.25 -6.39 18.14
C GLY A 144 -6.02 -6.29 16.81
N ARG A 145 -6.42 -7.41 16.22
CA ARG A 145 -7.12 -7.48 14.93
C ARG A 145 -8.64 -7.57 15.05
N ILE A 146 -9.22 -7.60 16.25
CA ILE A 146 -10.67 -7.78 16.43
C ILE A 146 -11.50 -6.80 15.59
N ALA A 147 -11.21 -5.50 15.67
CA ALA A 147 -11.91 -4.46 14.92
C ALA A 147 -11.71 -4.55 13.39
N SER A 148 -10.57 -5.10 12.94
CA SER A 148 -10.29 -5.30 11.52
C SER A 148 -11.02 -6.54 10.97
N SER A 149 -11.13 -7.61 11.77
CA SER A 149 -11.80 -8.84 11.39
C SER A 149 -13.33 -8.72 11.41
N THR A 150 -13.88 -7.80 12.20
CA THR A 150 -15.33 -7.50 12.27
C THR A 150 -15.73 -6.26 11.47
N ALA A 151 -14.80 -5.66 10.72
CA ALA A 151 -15.09 -4.45 9.95
C ALA A 151 -16.27 -4.66 9.00
N ALA A 152 -17.19 -3.69 9.01
CA ALA A 152 -18.37 -3.70 8.15
C ALA A 152 -17.97 -3.70 6.66
N VAL A 153 -18.64 -4.54 5.87
CA VAL A 153 -18.51 -4.66 4.41
C VAL A 153 -19.90 -4.57 3.77
N GLY A 154 -19.99 -4.21 2.48
CA GLY A 154 -21.28 -4.08 1.77
C GLY A 154 -22.01 -2.77 2.10
N LYS A 155 -23.36 -2.81 2.19
CA LYS A 155 -24.22 -1.61 2.33
C LYS A 155 -23.86 -0.72 3.53
N ALA A 156 -23.40 -1.31 4.63
CA ALA A 156 -22.99 -0.59 5.83
C ALA A 156 -21.74 0.30 5.65
N VAL A 157 -20.99 0.13 4.55
CA VAL A 157 -19.82 0.97 4.23
C VAL A 157 -20.23 2.39 3.85
N ALA A 158 -21.40 2.58 3.24
CA ALA A 158 -21.87 3.90 2.77
C ALA A 158 -22.11 4.91 3.93
N HIS A 159 -22.35 4.41 5.14
CA HIS A 159 -22.75 5.24 6.28
C HIS A 159 -21.63 5.50 7.30
N ARG A 160 -20.44 4.92 7.11
CA ARG A 160 -19.31 5.13 8.04
C ARG A 160 -18.33 6.18 7.52
N PRO A 161 -17.66 6.94 8.40
CA PRO A 161 -16.52 7.75 8.02
C PRO A 161 -15.39 6.86 7.50
N CYS A 162 -14.97 7.03 6.24
CA CYS A 162 -13.88 6.24 5.68
C CYS A 162 -12.55 6.55 6.38
N PHE A 163 -11.98 5.56 7.07
CA PHE A 163 -10.79 5.72 7.92
C PHE A 163 -9.48 5.91 7.13
N LEU A 164 -9.52 5.79 5.80
CA LEU A 164 -8.38 6.04 4.91
C LEU A 164 -8.40 7.46 4.32
N CYS A 165 -9.54 8.16 4.39
CA CYS A 165 -9.63 9.55 3.98
C CYS A 165 -8.77 10.45 4.85
N ARG A 166 -8.01 11.35 4.21
CA ARG A 166 -7.08 12.26 4.89
C ARG A 166 -7.70 13.01 6.07
N ARG A 167 -8.96 13.45 5.94
CA ARG A 167 -9.71 14.16 6.99
C ARG A 167 -10.01 13.30 8.23
N HIS A 168 -10.09 11.98 8.09
CA HIS A 168 -10.40 11.04 9.17
C HIS A 168 -9.16 10.33 9.74
N LEU A 169 -7.98 10.50 9.12
CA LEU A 169 -6.75 9.96 9.67
C LEU A 169 -6.48 10.56 11.07
N PRO A 170 -5.95 9.79 12.04
CA PRO A 170 -5.48 10.31 13.31
C PRO A 170 -4.52 11.49 13.13
N ARG A 171 -4.62 12.48 14.03
CA ARG A 171 -3.79 13.70 13.96
C ARG A 171 -2.30 13.41 14.07
N SER A 172 -1.93 12.43 14.89
CA SER A 172 -0.53 12.03 15.11
C SER A 172 0.04 11.14 13.99
N GLN A 173 -0.81 10.62 13.09
CA GLN A 173 -0.35 9.72 12.04
C GLN A 173 0.30 10.53 10.90
N LYS A 174 1.62 10.39 10.77
CA LYS A 174 2.39 10.97 9.67
C LYS A 174 2.38 10.05 8.44
N THR A 175 2.71 10.62 7.30
CA THR A 175 2.56 9.97 5.97
C THR A 175 3.78 10.23 5.09
N ILE A 176 4.18 9.27 4.27
CA ILE A 176 4.99 9.57 3.09
C ILE A 176 4.03 9.85 1.92
N LEU A 177 4.15 11.01 1.29
CA LEU A 177 3.44 11.31 0.05
C LEU A 177 4.15 10.60 -1.11
N TYR A 178 3.53 9.58 -1.69
CA TYR A 178 4.10 8.77 -2.76
C TYR A 178 3.49 9.14 -4.12
N ARG A 179 4.35 9.57 -5.05
CA ARG A 179 4.04 9.96 -6.44
C ARG A 179 2.80 10.83 -6.57
N GLU A 180 2.63 11.76 -5.62
CA GLU A 180 1.46 12.63 -5.49
C GLU A 180 0.09 11.96 -5.34
N ASP A 181 -0.10 10.67 -5.60
CA ASP A 181 -1.44 10.06 -5.63
C ASP A 181 -1.75 9.19 -4.42
N PHE A 182 -0.73 8.78 -3.66
CA PHE A 182 -0.87 7.88 -2.53
C PHE A 182 -0.20 8.40 -1.25
N LEU A 183 -0.69 7.91 -0.13
CA LEU A 183 -0.13 8.12 1.20
C LEU A 183 0.33 6.77 1.75
N ILE A 184 1.62 6.63 2.06
CA ILE A 184 2.13 5.49 2.82
C ILE A 184 2.00 5.80 4.31
N LEU A 185 1.33 4.92 5.03
CA LEU A 185 0.93 5.05 6.42
C LEU A 185 1.39 3.82 7.21
N CYS A 186 1.86 3.97 8.45
CA CYS A 186 1.98 2.81 9.34
C CYS A 186 0.58 2.24 9.63
N ASN A 187 0.41 0.93 9.51
CA ASN A 187 -0.87 0.27 9.79
C ASN A 187 -1.12 0.27 11.32
N PRO A 188 -2.22 0.87 11.82
CA PRO A 188 -2.50 0.95 13.26
C PRO A 188 -2.87 -0.38 13.93
N ALA A 189 -3.15 -1.43 13.15
CA ALA A 189 -3.45 -2.78 13.62
C ALA A 189 -2.60 -3.79 12.83
N PRO A 190 -1.27 -3.75 13.01
CA PRO A 190 -0.33 -4.53 12.23
C PRO A 190 -0.50 -6.02 12.50
N ILE A 191 -0.24 -6.83 11.47
CA ILE A 191 -0.14 -8.30 11.57
C ILE A 191 1.32 -8.72 11.85
N VAL A 192 2.27 -7.91 11.40
CA VAL A 192 3.73 -8.13 11.47
C VAL A 192 4.42 -6.79 11.72
N MET A 193 5.68 -6.82 12.15
CA MET A 193 6.51 -5.62 12.25
C MET A 193 6.67 -4.95 10.88
N HIS A 194 6.76 -3.60 10.87
CA HIS A 194 6.88 -2.81 9.65
C HIS A 194 5.74 -3.02 8.63
N HIS A 195 4.50 -3.15 9.10
CA HIS A 195 3.32 -3.25 8.25
C HIS A 195 2.79 -1.84 7.92
N PHE A 196 2.69 -1.53 6.62
CA PHE A 196 2.16 -0.26 6.13
C PHE A 196 0.88 -0.44 5.31
N THR A 197 0.05 0.59 5.32
CA THR A 197 -1.09 0.76 4.42
C THR A 197 -0.76 1.87 3.43
N VAL A 198 -0.90 1.61 2.14
CA VAL A 198 -0.71 2.62 1.08
C VAL A 198 -2.07 2.98 0.52
N ALA A 199 -2.60 4.14 0.90
CA ALA A 199 -3.96 4.57 0.56
C ALA A 199 -3.94 5.66 -0.51
N SER A 200 -4.87 5.61 -1.47
CA SER A 200 -5.03 6.71 -2.43
C SER A 200 -5.39 8.01 -1.71
N ARG A 201 -4.90 9.16 -2.17
CA ARG A 201 -5.29 10.46 -1.61
C ARG A 201 -6.74 10.80 -1.90
N ARG A 202 -7.23 10.39 -3.07
CA ARG A 202 -8.61 10.56 -3.48
C ARG A 202 -9.42 9.37 -2.95
N HIS A 203 -10.63 9.64 -2.47
CA HIS A 203 -11.57 8.58 -2.14
C HIS A 203 -12.08 8.00 -3.46
N ARG A 204 -11.55 6.85 -3.86
CA ARG A 204 -11.97 6.11 -5.06
C ARG A 204 -12.11 4.62 -4.72
N PRO A 205 -13.04 3.87 -5.33
CA PRO A 205 -13.24 2.46 -5.04
C PRO A 205 -11.97 1.62 -5.16
N GLN A 206 -11.93 0.52 -4.41
CA GLN A 206 -10.89 -0.49 -4.52
C GLN A 206 -10.94 -1.13 -5.91
N ALA A 207 -9.94 -0.85 -6.74
CA ALA A 207 -9.85 -1.29 -8.14
C ALA A 207 -8.38 -1.42 -8.57
N PHE A 208 -7.86 -2.65 -8.59
CA PHE A 208 -6.50 -3.02 -8.96
C PHE A 208 -6.21 -2.69 -10.42
N PHE A 209 -7.05 -3.11 -11.36
CA PHE A 209 -6.73 -2.95 -12.79
C PHE A 209 -6.62 -1.47 -13.19
N ALA A 210 -7.48 -0.61 -12.64
CA ALA A 210 -7.40 0.84 -12.81
C ALA A 210 -6.18 1.49 -12.13
N SER A 211 -5.48 0.76 -11.26
CA SER A 211 -4.30 1.22 -10.51
C SER A 211 -3.08 0.29 -10.68
N ALA A 212 -3.10 -0.58 -11.68
CA ALA A 212 -2.10 -1.63 -11.85
C ALA A 212 -0.69 -1.07 -12.05
N LYS A 213 -0.59 0.03 -12.82
CA LYS A 213 0.66 0.76 -13.01
C LYS A 213 1.21 1.29 -11.69
N ASP A 214 0.37 1.93 -10.87
CA ASP A 214 0.77 2.47 -9.56
C ASP A 214 1.24 1.36 -8.62
N TYR A 215 0.53 0.23 -8.62
CA TYR A 215 0.89 -0.96 -7.84
C TYR A 215 2.26 -1.53 -8.24
N LEU A 216 2.52 -1.66 -9.54
CA LEU A 216 3.79 -2.18 -10.05
C LEU A 216 4.96 -1.21 -9.83
N LEU A 217 4.72 0.10 -9.97
CA LEU A 217 5.70 1.12 -9.62
C LEU A 217 6.02 1.10 -8.12
N LEU A 218 5.01 0.93 -7.26
CA LEU A 218 5.20 0.79 -5.82
C LEU A 218 6.07 -0.42 -5.49
N CYS A 219 5.83 -1.57 -6.13
CA CYS A 219 6.66 -2.77 -5.96
C CYS A 219 8.12 -2.50 -6.34
N ARG A 220 8.35 -1.80 -7.46
CA ARG A 220 9.69 -1.44 -7.95
C ARG A 220 10.40 -0.49 -7.00
N ASP A 221 9.73 0.59 -6.61
CA ASP A 221 10.33 1.68 -5.82
C ASP A 221 10.61 1.24 -4.37
N LEU A 222 9.83 0.32 -3.80
CA LEU A 222 10.12 -0.33 -2.51
C LEU A 222 11.32 -1.28 -2.60
N GLY A 223 11.42 -2.00 -3.73
CA GLY A 223 12.48 -2.96 -4.03
C GLY A 223 12.37 -4.26 -3.22
N ARG A 224 13.45 -5.05 -3.25
CA ARG A 224 13.45 -6.46 -2.78
C ARG A 224 13.10 -6.67 -1.32
N ARG A 225 13.14 -5.67 -0.45
CA ARG A 225 12.87 -5.86 0.99
C ARG A 225 11.39 -6.00 1.32
N TRP A 226 10.50 -5.72 0.37
CA TRP A 226 9.07 -5.58 0.65
C TRP A 226 8.22 -6.41 -0.31
N ASP A 227 7.11 -6.93 0.22
CA ASP A 227 6.01 -7.43 -0.58
C ASP A 227 4.85 -6.43 -0.50
N VAL A 228 4.21 -6.16 -1.64
CA VAL A 228 2.98 -5.37 -1.75
C VAL A 228 1.81 -6.33 -1.89
N LEU A 229 0.73 -6.11 -1.13
CA LEU A 229 -0.44 -6.96 -1.08
C LEU A 229 -1.65 -6.18 -1.56
N TYR A 230 -2.51 -6.85 -2.33
CA TYR A 230 -3.81 -6.37 -2.75
C TYR A 230 -4.91 -7.37 -2.36
N ASN A 231 -6.00 -6.84 -1.82
CA ASN A 231 -7.23 -7.57 -1.60
C ASN A 231 -8.33 -6.95 -2.47
N GLY A 232 -8.96 -7.74 -3.34
CA GLY A 232 -10.14 -7.28 -4.06
C GLY A 232 -11.29 -6.88 -3.10
N PRO A 233 -12.24 -6.06 -3.54
CA PRO A 233 -13.35 -5.55 -2.72
C PRO A 233 -14.10 -6.65 -1.97
N ARG A 234 -14.33 -7.78 -2.63
CA ARG A 234 -14.96 -8.99 -2.08
C ARG A 234 -13.95 -10.08 -1.72
N CYS A 235 -12.70 -9.74 -1.46
CA CYS A 235 -11.62 -10.70 -1.15
C CYS A 235 -10.78 -10.27 0.07
N GLY A 236 -11.44 -9.71 1.09
CA GLY A 236 -10.79 -9.34 2.37
C GLY A 236 -10.26 -7.90 2.43
N ALA A 237 -10.72 -7.01 1.55
CA ALA A 237 -10.48 -5.58 1.70
C ALA A 237 -11.25 -5.02 2.91
N SER A 238 -10.59 -4.23 3.75
CA SER A 238 -11.21 -3.59 4.93
C SER A 238 -11.90 -2.25 4.61
N ALA A 239 -11.57 -1.66 3.46
CA ALA A 239 -12.18 -0.47 2.90
C ALA A 239 -12.39 -0.68 1.38
N PRO A 240 -13.44 -1.41 0.97
CA PRO A 240 -13.72 -1.64 -0.45
C PRO A 240 -14.08 -0.35 -1.20
N ASP A 241 -14.46 0.70 -0.48
CA ASP A 241 -14.80 2.05 -0.96
C ASP A 241 -13.57 2.93 -1.23
N HIS A 242 -12.40 2.57 -0.71
CA HIS A 242 -11.19 3.41 -0.80
C HIS A 242 -9.98 2.58 -1.21
N LEU A 243 -9.43 2.87 -2.39
CA LEU A 243 -8.25 2.21 -2.96
C LEU A 243 -7.07 2.20 -2.00
N HIS A 244 -6.59 1.01 -1.66
CA HIS A 244 -5.41 0.82 -0.84
C HIS A 244 -4.69 -0.51 -1.09
N PHE A 245 -3.40 -0.49 -0.79
CA PHE A 245 -2.50 -1.64 -0.75
C PHE A 245 -1.99 -1.84 0.68
N GLN A 246 -1.49 -3.03 0.98
CA GLN A 246 -0.71 -3.28 2.19
C GLN A 246 0.74 -3.57 1.80
N VAL A 247 1.69 -3.21 2.65
CA VAL A 247 3.11 -3.45 2.43
C VAL A 247 3.70 -4.08 3.69
N ILE A 248 4.47 -5.13 3.51
CA ILE A 248 5.15 -5.84 4.60
C ILE A 248 6.58 -6.21 4.22
N PRO A 249 7.46 -6.47 5.20
CA PRO A 249 8.74 -7.09 4.93
C PRO A 249 8.56 -8.41 4.20
N SER A 250 9.37 -8.63 3.18
CA SER A 250 9.29 -9.87 2.44
C SER A 250 9.96 -11.03 3.17
N GLY A 251 9.58 -12.25 2.81
CA GLY A 251 10.02 -13.49 3.46
C GLY A 251 9.20 -13.87 4.68
N ILE A 252 8.24 -13.03 5.09
CA ILE A 252 7.37 -13.30 6.24
C ILE A 252 6.20 -14.21 5.89
N LEU A 253 5.72 -14.17 4.64
CA LEU A 253 4.59 -14.99 4.20
C LEU A 253 5.06 -16.39 3.80
N PRO A 254 4.56 -17.48 4.43
CA PRO A 254 5.08 -18.83 4.22
C PRO A 254 5.09 -19.34 2.77
N LEU A 255 4.15 -18.89 1.94
CA LEU A 255 3.99 -19.38 0.57
C LEU A 255 4.54 -18.43 -0.50
N SER A 256 4.99 -17.22 -0.13
CA SER A 256 5.43 -16.23 -1.13
C SER A 256 6.69 -16.65 -1.88
N ALA A 257 7.66 -17.25 -1.17
CA ALA A 257 8.88 -17.79 -1.78
C ALA A 257 8.58 -19.00 -2.68
N ALA A 258 7.75 -19.92 -2.20
CA ALA A 258 7.39 -21.15 -2.92
C ALA A 258 6.56 -20.89 -4.18
N ALA A 259 5.78 -19.80 -4.23
CA ALA A 259 5.02 -19.42 -5.41
C ALA A 259 5.90 -19.24 -6.65
N GLY A 260 7.15 -18.78 -6.49
CA GLY A 260 8.07 -18.62 -7.61
C GLY A 260 8.59 -19.93 -8.23
N ALA A 261 8.46 -21.06 -7.53
CA ALA A 261 8.98 -22.37 -7.95
C ALA A 261 7.91 -23.29 -8.57
N GLY A 262 6.74 -22.74 -8.89
CA GLY A 262 5.63 -23.51 -9.46
C GLY A 262 5.85 -23.90 -10.94
N PRO A 263 5.10 -24.90 -11.45
CA PRO A 263 5.21 -25.31 -12.85
C PRO A 263 5.00 -24.14 -13.83
N PHE A 264 5.91 -24.04 -14.80
CA PHE A 264 5.80 -23.14 -15.94
C PHE A 264 4.66 -23.58 -16.86
N VAL A 265 3.90 -22.61 -17.37
CA VAL A 265 2.75 -22.85 -18.26
C VAL A 265 3.03 -22.32 -19.66
N GLY A 266 3.64 -21.14 -19.79
CA GLY A 266 3.95 -20.53 -21.09
C GLY A 266 4.38 -19.07 -20.97
N ARG A 267 4.48 -18.37 -22.10
CA ARG A 267 4.76 -16.91 -22.13
C ARG A 267 3.64 -16.15 -22.84
N ALA A 268 3.36 -14.95 -22.37
CA ALA A 268 2.44 -14.02 -23.02
C ALA A 268 3.07 -12.63 -23.05
N GLU A 269 3.24 -12.03 -24.23
CA GLU A 269 3.94 -10.73 -24.38
C GLU A 269 5.34 -10.71 -23.72
N GLY A 270 6.03 -11.85 -23.67
CA GLY A 270 7.32 -12.01 -22.97
C GLY A 270 7.22 -12.19 -21.45
N VAL A 271 6.03 -12.08 -20.85
CA VAL A 271 5.77 -12.38 -19.44
C VAL A 271 5.75 -13.89 -19.23
N SER A 272 6.53 -14.38 -18.28
CA SER A 272 6.49 -15.78 -17.85
C SER A 272 5.23 -16.04 -17.03
N VAL A 273 4.43 -17.03 -17.42
CA VAL A 273 3.23 -17.47 -16.73
C VAL A 273 3.47 -18.85 -16.13
N SER A 274 3.40 -18.93 -14.80
CA SER A 274 3.50 -20.17 -14.03
C SER A 274 2.29 -20.34 -13.11
N ILE A 275 2.15 -21.52 -12.49
CA ILE A 275 1.14 -21.77 -11.46
C ILE A 275 1.76 -22.22 -10.15
N PHE A 276 1.27 -21.69 -9.04
CA PHE A 276 1.48 -22.30 -7.73
C PHE A 276 0.32 -23.26 -7.44
N ARG A 277 0.63 -24.46 -6.94
CA ARG A 277 -0.38 -25.48 -6.59
C ARG A 277 0.00 -26.24 -5.33
N ASN A 278 -0.45 -25.78 -4.18
CA ASN A 278 -0.25 -26.49 -2.91
C ASN A 278 -1.49 -26.37 -2.03
N PHE A 279 -1.61 -27.26 -1.04
CA PHE A 279 -2.71 -27.25 -0.08
C PHE A 279 -4.12 -27.30 -0.70
N GLY A 280 -4.25 -27.73 -1.96
CA GLY A 280 -5.53 -27.89 -2.66
C GLY A 280 -6.11 -26.61 -3.27
N TYR A 281 -5.37 -25.51 -3.32
CA TYR A 281 -5.70 -24.31 -4.08
C TYR A 281 -4.50 -23.83 -4.91
N GLY A 282 -4.72 -22.90 -5.82
CA GLY A 282 -3.65 -22.43 -6.69
C GLY A 282 -3.63 -20.91 -6.91
N ALA A 283 -2.46 -20.44 -7.36
CA ALA A 283 -2.25 -19.06 -7.81
C ALA A 283 -1.67 -19.04 -9.21
N VAL A 284 -1.96 -17.99 -9.98
CA VAL A 284 -1.22 -17.65 -11.20
C VAL A 284 -0.02 -16.82 -10.80
N VAL A 285 1.15 -17.11 -11.38
CA VAL A 285 2.40 -16.40 -11.09
C VAL A 285 2.91 -15.78 -12.36
N LEU A 286 3.00 -14.46 -12.38
CA LEU A 286 3.50 -13.68 -13.50
C LEU A 286 4.89 -13.13 -13.16
N THR A 287 5.86 -13.33 -14.05
CA THR A 287 7.21 -12.77 -13.90
C THR A 287 7.62 -12.04 -15.17
N SER A 288 8.06 -10.79 -15.04
CA SER A 288 8.50 -9.96 -16.17
C SER A 288 9.54 -8.94 -15.72
N GLY A 289 10.48 -8.60 -16.60
CA GLY A 289 11.37 -7.44 -16.45
C GLY A 289 10.86 -6.19 -17.18
N ASP A 290 9.72 -6.31 -17.87
CA ASP A 290 9.11 -5.26 -18.67
C ASP A 290 7.72 -4.90 -18.12
N LEU A 291 7.55 -3.62 -17.78
CA LEU A 291 6.32 -3.06 -17.20
C LEU A 291 5.17 -2.99 -18.23
N PRO A 292 5.36 -2.45 -19.45
CA PRO A 292 4.33 -2.47 -20.49
C PRO A 292 3.75 -3.87 -20.78
N SER A 293 4.60 -4.88 -20.97
CA SER A 293 4.16 -6.27 -21.17
C SER A 293 3.37 -6.81 -20.00
N LEU A 294 3.79 -6.51 -18.77
CA LEU A 294 3.06 -6.95 -17.59
C LEU A 294 1.67 -6.31 -17.51
N LEU A 295 1.53 -5.02 -17.85
CA LEU A 295 0.23 -4.34 -17.92
C LEU A 295 -0.70 -4.99 -18.95
N LYS A 296 -0.21 -5.28 -20.17
CA LYS A 296 -1.00 -5.99 -21.19
C LYS A 296 -1.50 -7.35 -20.72
N VAL A 297 -0.65 -8.12 -20.03
CA VAL A 297 -1.04 -9.44 -19.49
C VAL A 297 -2.04 -9.29 -18.33
N LEU A 298 -1.95 -8.22 -17.55
CA LEU A 298 -2.94 -7.92 -16.50
C LEU A 298 -4.33 -7.62 -17.10
N ASP A 299 -4.40 -6.98 -18.26
CA ASP A 299 -5.69 -6.78 -18.96
C ASP A 299 -6.31 -8.13 -19.36
N ARG A 300 -5.51 -9.07 -19.90
CA ARG A 300 -6.00 -10.44 -20.19
C ARG A 300 -6.41 -11.18 -18.91
N LEU A 301 -5.66 -10.98 -17.82
CA LEU A 301 -5.95 -11.59 -16.54
C LEU A 301 -7.28 -11.11 -15.97
N ARG A 302 -7.63 -9.82 -16.13
CA ARG A 302 -8.92 -9.27 -15.71
C ARG A 302 -10.08 -10.09 -16.27
N GLU A 303 -10.06 -10.37 -17.56
CA GLU A 303 -11.10 -11.14 -18.26
C GLU A 303 -11.08 -12.63 -17.89
N ALA A 304 -9.91 -13.16 -17.55
CA ALA A 304 -9.75 -14.56 -17.18
C ALA A 304 -10.10 -14.86 -15.71
N LEU A 305 -10.21 -13.86 -14.83
CA LEU A 305 -10.50 -14.08 -13.41
C LEU A 305 -11.99 -14.34 -13.15
N PRO A 306 -12.34 -15.01 -12.03
CA PRO A 306 -13.73 -15.23 -11.66
C PRO A 306 -14.47 -13.91 -11.42
N PRO A 307 -15.68 -13.71 -11.98
CA PRO A 307 -16.45 -12.50 -11.75
C PRO A 307 -16.92 -12.40 -10.29
N ALA A 308 -17.11 -11.17 -9.79
CA ALA A 308 -17.64 -10.93 -8.44
C ALA A 308 -19.16 -11.06 -8.31
N GLY A 309 -19.86 -11.19 -9.44
CA GLY A 309 -21.31 -11.40 -9.53
C GLY A 309 -21.96 -10.41 -10.48
N ALA A 310 -21.94 -9.11 -10.13
CA ALA A 310 -22.54 -8.07 -10.97
C ALA A 310 -21.60 -7.60 -12.07
N GLU A 311 -22.17 -7.19 -13.20
CA GLU A 311 -21.42 -6.62 -14.32
C GLU A 311 -20.69 -5.33 -13.90
N GLY A 312 -19.44 -5.17 -14.34
CA GLY A 312 -18.59 -4.04 -13.98
C GLY A 312 -17.93 -4.12 -12.59
N GLU A 313 -18.28 -5.08 -11.74
CA GLU A 313 -17.54 -5.32 -10.50
C GLU A 313 -16.16 -5.93 -10.76
N GLU A 314 -15.19 -5.59 -9.91
CA GLU A 314 -13.84 -6.15 -10.02
C GLU A 314 -13.86 -7.68 -9.79
N PRO A 315 -13.17 -8.47 -10.65
CA PRO A 315 -13.01 -9.90 -10.45
C PRO A 315 -12.47 -10.27 -9.06
N MET A 316 -12.77 -11.50 -8.62
CA MET A 316 -12.41 -11.95 -7.28
C MET A 316 -10.99 -12.51 -7.23
N PHE A 317 -10.07 -11.78 -6.60
CA PHE A 317 -8.70 -12.24 -6.34
C PHE A 317 -8.01 -11.54 -5.17
N ASN A 318 -6.89 -12.12 -4.74
CA ASN A 318 -5.85 -11.47 -3.97
C ASN A 318 -4.56 -11.44 -4.78
N ALA A 319 -3.71 -10.44 -4.58
CA ALA A 319 -2.40 -10.39 -5.22
C ALA A 319 -1.29 -10.08 -4.22
N LEU A 320 -0.10 -10.59 -4.54
CA LEU A 320 1.16 -10.34 -3.85
C LEU A 320 2.20 -9.97 -4.92
N GLY A 321 2.71 -8.74 -4.87
CA GLY A 321 3.68 -8.20 -5.82
C GLY A 321 5.01 -7.90 -5.17
N ARG A 322 6.09 -8.14 -5.89
CA ARG A 322 7.46 -7.79 -5.47
C ARG A 322 8.30 -7.44 -6.69
N HIS A 323 9.32 -6.61 -6.49
CA HIS A 323 10.37 -6.38 -7.47
C HIS A 323 11.74 -6.67 -6.83
N ASP A 324 12.54 -7.54 -7.44
CA ASP A 324 13.84 -7.96 -6.88
C ASP A 324 15.03 -7.07 -7.28
N GLY A 325 14.77 -6.06 -8.10
CA GLY A 325 15.77 -5.17 -8.72
C GLY A 325 15.88 -5.37 -10.23
N LYS A 326 15.42 -6.50 -10.75
CA LYS A 326 15.40 -6.80 -12.19
C LYS A 326 14.03 -7.21 -12.69
N PHE A 327 13.29 -8.00 -11.90
CA PHE A 327 12.03 -8.58 -12.32
C PHE A 327 10.93 -8.27 -11.31
N TRP A 328 9.74 -7.97 -11.84
CA TRP A 328 8.49 -8.09 -11.10
C TRP A 328 8.11 -9.57 -10.98
N ARG A 329 7.62 -9.95 -9.80
CA ARG A 329 6.88 -11.18 -9.57
C ARG A 329 5.53 -10.82 -8.98
N LEU A 330 4.46 -11.27 -9.62
CA LEU A 330 3.09 -11.13 -9.13
C LEU A 330 2.49 -12.52 -8.91
N VAL A 331 2.08 -12.80 -7.68
CA VAL A 331 1.33 -14.00 -7.32
C VAL A 331 -0.13 -13.60 -7.17
N VAL A 332 -1.00 -14.12 -8.03
CA VAL A 332 -2.42 -13.82 -8.05
C VAL A 332 -3.18 -15.06 -7.61
N PHE A 333 -3.89 -14.97 -6.49
CA PHE A 333 -4.76 -16.02 -5.98
C PHE A 333 -6.20 -15.75 -6.45
N PRO A 334 -6.71 -16.46 -7.46
CA PRO A 334 -8.09 -16.31 -7.86
C PRO A 334 -9.01 -16.83 -6.75
N ARG A 335 -10.11 -16.11 -6.51
CA ARG A 335 -11.06 -16.38 -5.44
C ARG A 335 -12.42 -16.73 -6.03
N ARG A 336 -13.15 -17.60 -5.34
CA ARG A 336 -14.54 -17.98 -5.70
C ARG A 336 -15.58 -17.56 -4.68
N LYS A 337 -15.13 -17.10 -3.51
CA LYS A 337 -16.00 -16.71 -2.39
C LYS A 337 -15.33 -15.66 -1.51
N HIS A 338 -16.13 -14.74 -0.97
CA HIS A 338 -15.64 -13.66 -0.14
C HIS A 338 -15.15 -14.16 1.23
N ARG A 339 -16.04 -14.84 1.95
CA ARG A 339 -15.80 -15.40 3.28
C ARG A 339 -16.18 -16.88 3.29
N PRO A 340 -15.50 -17.70 4.11
CA PRO A 340 -15.88 -19.09 4.30
C PRO A 340 -17.23 -19.17 5.05
N ASP A 341 -17.95 -20.28 4.91
CA ASP A 341 -19.24 -20.54 5.54
C ASP A 341 -19.15 -20.45 7.06
N ILE A 342 -18.02 -20.87 7.63
CA ILE A 342 -17.77 -20.82 9.07
C ILE A 342 -17.82 -19.39 9.64
N PHE A 343 -17.65 -18.36 8.81
CA PHE A 343 -17.78 -16.96 9.25
C PHE A 343 -19.25 -16.59 9.53
N HIS A 344 -20.18 -17.20 8.79
CA HIS A 344 -21.60 -16.88 8.84
C HIS A 344 -22.40 -17.71 9.85
N ARG A 345 -21.75 -18.68 10.50
CA ARG A 345 -22.35 -19.50 11.57
C ARG A 345 -22.71 -18.65 12.79
N GLU A 346 -23.50 -19.22 13.68
CA GLU A 346 -23.86 -18.63 14.98
C GLU A 346 -22.64 -18.52 15.90
N GLU A 347 -22.71 -17.68 16.93
CA GLU A 347 -21.54 -17.25 17.72
C GLU A 347 -20.74 -18.41 18.35
N GLY A 348 -21.39 -19.51 18.72
CA GLY A 348 -20.72 -20.71 19.26
C GLY A 348 -19.93 -21.51 18.21
N GLU A 349 -20.36 -21.50 16.95
CA GLU A 349 -19.73 -22.24 15.86
C GLU A 349 -18.84 -21.36 14.97
N ARG A 350 -19.06 -20.04 14.98
CA ARG A 350 -18.39 -19.05 14.14
C ARG A 350 -16.88 -19.07 14.34
N LEU A 351 -16.14 -18.88 13.25
CA LEU A 351 -14.71 -18.49 13.28
C LEU A 351 -14.53 -17.16 12.55
N LEU A 352 -13.90 -16.17 13.20
CA LEU A 352 -13.63 -14.87 12.58
C LEU A 352 -12.40 -14.92 11.67
N VAL A 353 -12.52 -15.66 10.58
CA VAL A 353 -11.52 -15.73 9.53
C VAL A 353 -12.09 -15.12 8.26
N THR A 354 -11.48 -14.03 7.78
CA THR A 354 -11.79 -13.43 6.48
C THR A 354 -10.54 -13.50 5.61
N PRO A 355 -10.39 -14.55 4.77
CA PRO A 355 -9.19 -14.71 3.98
C PRO A 355 -8.93 -13.53 3.04
N GLY A 356 -7.75 -12.93 3.17
CA GLY A 356 -7.16 -11.99 2.22
C GLY A 356 -5.80 -12.49 1.75
N ALA A 357 -4.95 -11.58 1.25
CA ALA A 357 -3.64 -11.91 0.70
C ALA A 357 -2.70 -12.57 1.74
N PHE A 358 -2.80 -12.22 3.02
CA PHE A 358 -2.06 -12.89 4.10
C PHE A 358 -2.45 -14.36 4.22
N GLU A 359 -3.75 -14.63 4.39
CA GLU A 359 -4.29 -15.98 4.56
C GLU A 359 -4.00 -16.85 3.34
N MET A 360 -4.22 -16.30 2.14
CA MET A 360 -3.94 -16.98 0.88
C MET A 360 -2.44 -17.28 0.67
N SER A 361 -1.56 -16.52 1.34
CA SER A 361 -0.12 -16.74 1.31
C SER A 361 0.40 -17.53 2.52
N GLY A 362 -0.50 -18.16 3.28
CA GLY A 362 -0.18 -19.11 4.33
C GLY A 362 -0.06 -18.55 5.74
N LEU A 363 -0.37 -17.27 5.97
CA LEU A 363 -0.45 -16.69 7.32
C LEU A 363 -1.90 -16.33 7.65
N VAL A 364 -2.57 -17.17 8.43
CA VAL A 364 -3.97 -16.99 8.80
C VAL A 364 -4.11 -16.31 10.15
N VAL A 365 -4.77 -15.15 10.18
CA VAL A 365 -4.88 -14.35 11.41
C VAL A 365 -6.25 -14.51 12.05
N VAL A 366 -6.27 -14.86 13.34
CA VAL A 366 -7.49 -14.93 14.15
C VAL A 366 -7.38 -14.03 15.38
N PRO A 367 -8.41 -13.22 15.70
CA PRO A 367 -8.35 -12.33 16.84
C PRO A 367 -8.73 -13.01 18.16
N ARG A 368 -9.56 -14.07 18.12
CA ARG A 368 -10.07 -14.74 19.31
C ARG A 368 -9.22 -15.94 19.67
N GLU A 369 -9.05 -16.15 20.97
CA GLU A 369 -8.36 -17.31 21.52
C GLU A 369 -9.07 -18.62 21.21
N ASN A 370 -10.39 -18.66 21.39
CA ASN A 370 -11.20 -19.84 21.10
C ASN A 370 -11.05 -20.25 19.61
N ASP A 371 -11.09 -19.29 18.68
CA ASP A 371 -10.90 -19.55 17.26
C ASP A 371 -9.52 -20.15 16.97
N PHE A 372 -8.47 -19.63 17.62
CA PHE A 372 -7.12 -20.15 17.50
C PHE A 372 -7.03 -21.62 17.91
N PHE A 373 -7.62 -22.02 19.04
CA PHE A 373 -7.58 -23.42 19.47
C PHE A 373 -8.39 -24.35 18.56
N ARG A 374 -9.55 -23.89 18.08
CA ARG A 374 -10.47 -24.68 17.23
C ARG A 374 -9.98 -24.93 15.81
N ILE A 375 -8.98 -24.20 15.31
CA ILE A 375 -8.43 -24.38 13.96
C ILE A 375 -7.35 -25.46 13.96
N ASP A 376 -7.66 -26.66 13.52
CA ASP A 376 -6.66 -27.69 13.19
C ASP A 376 -6.29 -27.66 11.70
N LYS A 377 -5.40 -28.56 11.26
CA LYS A 377 -4.98 -28.65 9.85
C LYS A 377 -6.17 -28.90 8.90
N PRO A 378 -7.03 -29.92 9.11
CA PRO A 378 -8.18 -30.15 8.24
C PRO A 378 -9.09 -28.93 8.10
N ARG A 379 -9.45 -28.28 9.22
CA ARG A 379 -10.32 -27.12 9.23
C ARG A 379 -9.68 -25.90 8.56
N LEU A 380 -8.38 -25.68 8.77
CA LEU A 380 -7.64 -24.61 8.08
C LEU A 380 -7.67 -24.80 6.56
N LEU A 381 -7.43 -26.03 6.10
CA LEU A 381 -7.46 -26.36 4.68
C LEU A 381 -8.87 -26.21 4.11
N GLN A 382 -9.90 -26.62 4.85
CA GLN A 382 -11.29 -26.41 4.47
C GLN A 382 -11.57 -24.93 4.24
N ILE A 383 -11.24 -24.06 5.21
CA ILE A 383 -11.45 -22.60 5.12
C ILE A 383 -10.79 -22.00 3.88
N LEU A 384 -9.52 -22.32 3.63
CA LEU A 384 -8.78 -21.76 2.49
C LEU A 384 -9.29 -22.29 1.15
N ARG A 385 -9.54 -23.60 1.05
CA ARG A 385 -10.06 -24.23 -0.17
C ARG A 385 -11.46 -23.76 -0.49
N GLU A 386 -12.28 -23.45 0.52
CA GLU A 386 -13.64 -22.97 0.32
C GLU A 386 -13.67 -21.67 -0.49
N VAL A 387 -12.73 -20.76 -0.21
CA VAL A 387 -12.71 -19.43 -0.82
C VAL A 387 -11.81 -19.30 -2.04
N ALA A 388 -10.84 -20.20 -2.19
CA ALA A 388 -9.84 -20.16 -3.26
C ALA A 388 -10.22 -21.04 -4.45
N LEU A 389 -9.68 -20.74 -5.62
CA LEU A 389 -9.85 -21.63 -6.77
C LEU A 389 -8.95 -22.86 -6.65
N PRO A 390 -9.46 -24.06 -7.02
CA PRO A 390 -8.65 -25.27 -7.06
C PRO A 390 -7.63 -25.21 -8.21
N PRO A 391 -6.49 -25.93 -8.11
CA PRO A 391 -5.40 -25.86 -9.08
C PRO A 391 -5.82 -26.06 -10.54
N ARG A 392 -6.75 -26.97 -10.83
CA ARG A 392 -7.26 -27.23 -12.19
C ARG A 392 -7.89 -25.98 -12.80
N ARG A 393 -8.68 -25.23 -12.02
CA ARG A 393 -9.34 -24.00 -12.50
C ARG A 393 -8.33 -22.87 -12.63
N THR A 394 -7.39 -22.75 -11.70
CA THR A 394 -6.27 -21.79 -11.78
C THR A 394 -5.41 -22.03 -13.02
N LEU A 395 -5.11 -23.29 -13.36
CA LEU A 395 -4.40 -23.62 -14.60
C LEU A 395 -5.19 -23.18 -15.85
N GLY A 396 -6.52 -23.35 -15.85
CA GLY A 396 -7.37 -22.84 -16.91
C GLY A 396 -7.26 -21.31 -17.09
N ILE A 397 -7.16 -20.57 -15.98
CA ILE A 397 -6.91 -19.11 -16.03
C ILE A 397 -5.54 -18.83 -16.66
N ALA A 398 -4.48 -19.51 -16.20
CA ALA A 398 -3.12 -19.33 -16.73
C ALA A 398 -3.04 -19.61 -18.23
N LYS A 399 -3.70 -20.68 -18.71
CA LYS A 399 -3.74 -21.03 -20.15
C LYS A 399 -4.44 -19.96 -20.99
N ARG A 400 -5.48 -19.29 -20.48
CA ARG A 400 -6.17 -18.18 -21.17
C ARG A 400 -5.35 -16.90 -21.31
N LEU A 401 -4.24 -16.77 -20.59
CA LEU A 401 -3.34 -15.62 -20.75
C LEU A 401 -2.44 -15.78 -21.97
N LEU A 402 -2.16 -17.03 -22.35
CA LEU A 402 -1.31 -17.37 -23.47
C LEU A 402 -2.00 -17.04 -24.80
N PRO A 403 -1.25 -16.69 -25.85
CA PRO A 403 -1.80 -16.58 -27.20
C PRO A 403 -2.38 -17.93 -27.65
N ASP A 404 -3.40 -17.88 -28.52
CA ASP A 404 -4.03 -19.08 -29.07
C ASP A 404 -2.99 -19.96 -29.78
N GLY A 405 -2.79 -21.19 -29.28
CA GLY A 405 -1.88 -22.18 -29.88
C GLY A 405 -0.74 -22.69 -29.00
N GLU A 406 -0.36 -21.99 -27.92
CA GLU A 406 0.77 -22.41 -27.05
C GLU A 406 0.36 -23.27 -25.83
N GLY A 407 -0.93 -23.61 -25.71
CA GLY A 407 -1.49 -24.25 -24.50
C GLY A 407 -1.70 -25.77 -24.55
N ARG A 408 -1.13 -26.49 -25.54
CA ARG A 408 -1.27 -27.95 -25.66
C ARG A 408 -0.32 -28.68 -24.72
#